data_AF-A0A832MCV5-F1
#
_entry.id   AF-A0A832MCV5-F1
#
_cell.length_a   1.000
_cell.length_b   1.000
_cell.length_c   1.000
_cell.angle_alpha   90.00
_cell.angle_beta   90.00
_cell.angle_gamma   90.00
#
_symmetry.space_group_name_H-M   'P 1'
#
loop_
_entity.id
_entity.type
_entity.pdbx_description
1 polymer ?
#
loop_
_entity_poly.entity_id
_entity_poly.type
_entity_poly.pdbx_seq_one_letter_code
_entity_poly.pdbx_strand_id
1 'polypeptide(L)' 'MRDYTKILAWQKADDLTVAVYQATKGFPKEEAYALTSQLRRAAYSVPANIACPVK' A
#
# COMPACT_ATOMS: atom_id res chain seq x y z
N MET A 1 -11.81 -0.57 -19.44
CA MET A 1 -11.11 -0.56 -18.13
C MET A 1 -12.07 0.07 -17.13
N ARG A 2 -12.45 -0.60 -16.03
CA ARG A 2 -13.28 0.05 -15.00
C ARG A 2 -12.41 1.08 -14.29
N ASP A 3 -12.90 2.31 -14.12
CA ASP A 3 -12.23 3.35 -13.34
C ASP A 3 -12.19 2.96 -11.86
N TYR A 4 -11.17 2.22 -11.46
CA TYR A 4 -10.93 1.87 -10.05
C TYR A 4 -10.63 3.11 -9.19
N THR A 5 -10.15 4.19 -9.82
CA THR A 5 -9.88 5.48 -9.18
C THR A 5 -11.13 6.14 -8.58
N LYS A 6 -12.34 5.74 -9.00
CA LYS A 6 -13.62 6.22 -8.43
C LYS A 6 -14.10 5.37 -7.24
N ILE A 7 -13.45 4.24 -6.96
CA ILE A 7 -13.81 3.37 -5.85
C ILE A 7 -13.29 3.98 -4.56
N LEU A 8 -14.19 4.35 -3.64
CA LEU A 8 -13.82 4.93 -2.35
C LEU A 8 -12.87 4.03 -1.54
N ALA A 9 -13.08 2.70 -1.60
CA ALA A 9 -12.20 1.74 -0.97
C ALA A 9 -10.78 1.74 -1.56
N TRP A 10 -10.64 1.95 -2.87
CA TRP A 10 -9.33 2.08 -3.51
C TRP A 10 -8.62 3.36 -3.07
N GLN A 11 -9.33 4.50 -3.06
CA GLN A 11 -8.78 5.79 -2.62
C GLN A 11 -8.26 5.71 -1.18
N LYS A 12 -9.07 5.16 -0.26
CA LYS A 12 -8.65 4.96 1.14
C LYS A 12 -7.45 4.02 1.29
N ALA A 13 -7.36 2.98 0.44
CA ALA A 13 -6.24 2.05 0.45
C ALA A 13 -4.96 2.67 -0.12
N ASP A 14 -5.08 3.54 -1.12
CA ASP A 14 -3.97 4.34 -1.67
C ASP A 14 -3.45 5.34 -0.62
N ASP A 15 -4.35 6.10 0.02
CA ASP A 15 -4.01 7.01 1.11
C ASP A 15 -3.31 6.28 2.27
N LEU A 16 -3.80 5.10 2.64
CA LEU A 16 -3.16 4.25 3.65
C LEU A 16 -1.76 3.82 3.22
N THR A 17 -1.56 3.48 1.95
CA THR A 17 -0.25 3.13 1.42
C THR A 17 0.72 4.31 1.56
N VAL A 18 0.30 5.52 1.20
CA VAL A 18 1.10 6.73 1.39
C VAL A 18 1.45 6.95 2.86
N ALA A 19 0.48 6.78 3.78
CA ALA A 19 0.71 6.90 5.21
C ALA A 19 1.74 5.88 5.74
N VAL A 20 1.67 4.63 5.30
CA VAL A 20 2.64 3.58 5.64
C VAL A 20 4.04 3.92 5.10
N TYR A 21 4.13 4.46 3.88
CA TYR A 21 5.41 4.91 3.33
C TYR A 21 6.03 6.04 4.15
N GLN A 22 5.23 6.99 4.64
CA GLN A 22 5.72 8.06 5.51
C GLN A 22 6.13 7.53 6.89
N ALA A 23 5.32 6.66 7.51
CA ALA A 23 5.63 6.07 8.82
C ALA A 23 6.92 5.24 8.78
N THR A 24 7.14 4.48 7.71
CA THR A 24 8.34 3.63 7.56
C THR A 24 9.61 4.40 7.19
N LYS A 25 9.55 5.72 6.88
CA LYS A 25 10.77 6.52 6.65
C LYS A 25 11.59 6.75 7.92
N GLY A 26 10.95 6.70 9.09
CA GLY A 26 11.63 6.88 10.39
C GLY A 26 12.29 5.62 10.94
N PHE A 27 12.20 4.49 10.24
CA PHE A 27 12.73 3.23 10.74
C PHE A 27 14.26 3.18 10.62
N PRO A 28 14.94 2.49 11.55
CA PRO A 28 16.38 2.27 11.46
C PRO A 28 16.71 1.48 10.18
N LYS A 29 17.87 1.76 9.59
CA LYS A 29 18.29 1.16 8.31
C LYS A 29 18.42 -0.36 8.39
N GLU A 30 18.68 -0.91 9.57
CA GLU A 30 18.73 -2.36 9.78
C GLU A 30 17.38 -3.04 9.47
N GLU A 31 16.25 -2.37 9.73
CA GLU A 31 14.89 -2.89 9.52
C GLU A 31 14.30 -2.51 8.13
N ALA A 32 15.08 -1.82 7.30
CA ALA A 32 14.63 -1.34 5.99
C ALA A 32 14.31 -2.49 5.01
N TYR A 33 15.09 -3.57 5.08
CA TYR A 33 14.93 -4.72 4.18
C TYR A 33 14.01 -5.80 4.74
N ALA A 34 13.88 -5.90 6.06
CA ALA A 34 12.97 -6.84 6.72
C ALA A 34 11.57 -6.22 6.90
N LEU A 35 11.37 -5.44 7.97
CA LEU A 35 10.04 -4.97 8.37
C LEU A 35 9.46 -3.95 7.39
N THR A 36 10.29 -3.00 6.92
CA THR A 36 9.83 -1.92 6.04
C THR A 36 9.40 -2.44 4.67
N SER A 37 10.14 -3.38 4.09
CA SER A 37 9.81 -3.96 2.79
C SER A 37 8.51 -4.77 2.85
N GLN A 38 8.31 -5.54 3.93
CA GLN A 38 7.10 -6.32 4.15
C GLN A 38 5.88 -5.43 4.38
N LEU A 39 6.00 -4.39 5.21
CA LEU A 39 4.93 -3.42 5.46
C LEU A 39 4.48 -2.69 4.18
N ARG A 40 5.43 -2.20 3.39
CA ARG A 40 5.13 -1.49 2.15
C ARG A 40 4.47 -2.41 1.12
N ARG A 41 4.94 -3.65 0.99
CA ARG A 41 4.34 -4.66 0.10
C ARG A 41 2.94 -5.04 0.53
N ALA A 42 2.72 -5.25 1.83
CA ALA A 42 1.40 -5.55 2.37
C ALA A 42 0.42 -4.40 2.11
N ALA A 43 0.83 -3.15 2.40
CA ALA A 43 0.00 -1.97 2.16
C ALA A 43 -0.37 -1.80 0.69
N TYR A 44 0.60 -1.88 -0.23
CA TYR A 44 0.37 -1.74 -1.67
C TYR A 44 -0.48 -2.88 -2.28
N SER A 45 -0.48 -4.07 -1.66
CA SER A 45 -1.28 -5.19 -2.17
C SER A 45 -2.80 -4.93 -2.07
N VAL A 46 -3.24 -4.10 -1.14
CA VAL A 46 -4.67 -3.77 -0.94
C VAL A 46 -5.25 -2.98 -2.11
N PRO A 47 -4.73 -1.79 -2.49
CA PRO A 47 -5.25 -1.06 -3.66
C PRO A 47 -5.03 -1.83 -4.97
N ALA A 48 -3.95 -2.62 -5.09
CA ALA A 48 -3.70 -3.45 -6.26
C ALA A 48 -4.79 -4.52 -6.47
N ASN A 49 -5.20 -5.21 -5.40
CA ASN A 49 -6.29 -6.19 -5.45
C ASN A 49 -7.67 -5.57 -5.70
N ILE A 50 -7.90 -4.32 -5.26
CA ILE A 50 -9.14 -3.60 -5.56
C ILE A 50 -9.18 -3.16 -7.03
N ALA A 51 -8.04 -2.71 -7.57
CA ALA A 51 -7.91 -2.30 -8.97
C ALA A 51 -8.01 -3.49 -9.93
N CYS A 52 -7.39 -4.61 -9.57
CA CYS A 52 -7.45 -5.85 -10.31
C CYS A 52 -7.78 -7.00 -9.35
N PRO A 53 -9.07 -7.34 -9.19
CA PRO A 53 -9.47 -8.48 -8.38
C PRO A 53 -8.91 -9.75 -9.04
N VAL A 54 -7.96 -10.40 -8.37
CA VAL A 54 -7.55 -11.75 -8.74
C VAL A 54 -8.75 -12.65 -8.43
N LYS A 55 -9.32 -13.26 -9.47
CA LYS A 55 -10.42 -14.22 -9.34
C LYS A 55 -10.01 -15.45 -8.57
#